data_AF-B7Q623-F1
#
_entry.id   AF-B7Q623-F1
#
_cell.length_a   1.000
_cell.length_b   1.000
_cell.length_c   1.000
_cell.angle_alpha   90.00
_cell.angle_beta   90.00
_cell.angle_gamma   90.00
#
_symmetry.space_group_name_H-M   'P 1'
#
loop_
_entity.id
_entity.type
_entity.pdbx_description
1 polymer ?
#
loop_
_entity_poly.entity_id
_entity_poly.type
_entity_poly.pdbx_seq_one_letter_code
_entity_poly.pdbx_strand_id
1 'polypeptide(L)' 'MKRSQDVGRVTADLLSSAYEPFESVRAVVVRQASDVLFCKFFGDLPRFKSEFLEPVAQLLDLIKAKFDVSLNGGFVH' A
#
# COMPACT_ATOMS: atom_id res chain seq x y z
N MET A 1 14.29 -6.53 17.24
CA MET A 1 14.12 -5.20 16.65
C MET A 1 14.35 -5.12 15.12
N LYS A 2 14.93 -6.13 14.43
CA LYS A 2 15.10 -6.11 12.96
C LYS A 2 13.78 -6.19 12.15
N ARG A 3 12.84 -7.08 12.54
CA ARG A 3 11.60 -7.33 11.78
C ARG A 3 10.67 -6.10 11.59
N SER A 4 10.69 -5.14 12.52
CA SER A 4 9.86 -3.93 12.42
C SER A 4 10.44 -2.88 11.46
N GLN A 5 11.75 -2.88 11.21
CA GLN A 5 12.33 -2.02 10.16
C GLN A 5 12.02 -2.57 8.77
N ASP A 6 11.93 -3.89 8.63
CA ASP A 6 11.66 -4.54 7.36
C ASP A 6 10.22 -4.29 6.87
N VAL A 7 9.22 -4.32 7.76
CA VAL A 7 7.82 -4.03 7.39
C VAL A 7 7.64 -2.59 6.93
N GLY A 8 8.22 -1.62 7.63
CA GLY A 8 8.07 -0.20 7.25
C GLY A 8 8.69 0.11 5.90
N ARG A 9 9.81 -0.54 5.57
CA ARG A 9 10.43 -0.44 4.24
C ARG A 9 9.55 -1.08 3.17
N VAL A 10 9.15 -2.34 3.33
CA VAL A 10 8.35 -3.06 2.32
C VAL A 10 6.99 -2.40 2.08
N THR A 11 6.33 -1.88 3.14
CA THR A 11 5.09 -1.12 3.00
C THR A 11 5.30 0.18 2.24
N ALA A 12 6.38 0.92 2.53
CA ALA A 12 6.68 2.17 1.81
C ALA A 12 7.05 1.91 0.35
N ASP A 13 7.86 0.91 0.07
CA ASP A 13 8.30 0.56 -1.29
C ASP A 13 7.10 0.19 -2.18
N LEU A 14 6.07 -0.47 -1.63
CA LEU A 14 4.89 -0.89 -2.38
C LEU A 14 3.78 0.16 -2.47
N LEU A 15 3.57 0.97 -1.43
CA LEU A 15 2.41 1.86 -1.35
C LEU A 15 2.72 3.32 -1.67
N SER A 16 3.98 3.76 -1.63
CA SER A 16 4.35 5.17 -1.88
C SER A 16 3.97 5.64 -3.30
N SER A 17 4.19 4.81 -4.31
CA SER A 17 3.80 5.11 -5.69
C SER A 17 2.31 4.86 -5.94
N ALA A 18 1.71 3.86 -5.28
CA ALA A 18 0.32 3.47 -5.48
C ALA A 18 -0.69 4.37 -4.73
N TYR A 19 -0.25 5.16 -3.75
CA TYR A 19 -1.12 6.02 -2.94
C TYR A 19 -0.50 7.41 -2.78
N GLU A 20 -0.92 8.40 -3.57
CA GLU A 20 -0.31 9.74 -3.55
C GLU A 20 -0.29 10.45 -2.18
N PRO A 21 -1.33 10.36 -1.33
CA PRO A 21 -1.25 10.97 0.00
C PRO A 21 -0.40 10.14 0.97
N PHE A 22 0.33 9.11 0.51
CA PHE A 22 1.12 8.22 1.36
C PHE A 22 2.09 9.00 2.25
N GLU A 23 2.80 10.00 1.74
CA GLU A 23 3.77 10.76 2.55
C GLU A 23 3.12 11.43 3.78
N SER A 24 1.89 11.96 3.65
CA SER A 24 1.21 12.61 4.77
C SER A 24 0.65 11.63 5.80
N VAL A 25 0.41 10.37 5.41
CA VAL A 25 -0.15 9.34 6.31
C VAL A 25 0.79 8.16 6.57
N ARG A 26 2.04 8.23 6.10
CA ARG A 26 3.02 7.13 6.11
C ARG A 26 3.16 6.48 7.47
N ALA A 27 3.28 7.30 8.52
CA ALA A 27 3.45 6.80 9.89
C ALA A 27 2.25 5.96 10.34
N VAL A 28 1.03 6.35 9.98
CA VAL A 28 -0.21 5.63 10.31
C VAL A 28 -0.29 4.33 9.52
N VAL A 29 -0.03 4.38 8.21
CA VAL A 29 -0.11 3.21 7.33
C VAL A 29 0.93 2.15 7.71
N VAL A 30 2.18 2.56 7.98
CA VAL A 30 3.25 1.64 8.42
C VAL A 30 2.92 1.00 9.78
N ARG A 31 2.33 1.77 10.71
CA ARG A 31 1.88 1.23 12.00
C ARG A 31 0.78 0.19 11.80
N GLN A 32 -0.25 0.50 11.02
CA GLN A 32 -1.35 -0.43 10.72
C GLN A 32 -0.85 -1.69 9.99
N ALA A 33 0.09 -1.55 9.04
CA ALA A 33 0.72 -2.67 8.37
C ALA A 33 1.48 -3.57 9.36
N SER A 34 2.17 -2.97 10.34
CA SER A 34 2.83 -3.71 11.42
C SER A 34 1.82 -4.47 12.27
N ASP A 35 0.71 -3.84 12.65
CA ASP A 35 -0.34 -4.49 13.45
C ASP A 35 -0.94 -5.69 12.69
N VAL A 36 -1.21 -5.55 11.39
CA VAL A 36 -1.71 -6.65 10.55
C VAL A 36 -0.67 -7.78 10.44
N LEU A 37 0.59 -7.45 10.19
CA LEU A 37 1.68 -8.42 10.12
C LEU A 37 1.75 -9.28 11.38
N PHE A 38 1.70 -8.68 12.57
CA PHE A 38 1.82 -9.42 13.82
C PHE A 38 0.53 -10.14 14.22
N CYS A 39 -0.64 -9.52 14.02
CA CYS A 39 -1.92 -10.06 14.50
C CYS A 39 -2.56 -11.08 13.55
N LYS A 40 -2.27 -11.02 12.24
CA LYS A 40 -2.89 -11.89 11.23
C LYS A 40 -1.90 -12.82 10.54
N PHE A 41 -0.68 -12.35 10.34
CA PHE A 41 0.38 -13.11 9.66
C PHE A 41 1.44 -13.63 10.64
N PHE A 42 1.25 -13.43 11.95
CA PHE A 42 2.12 -13.92 13.02
C PHE A 42 3.60 -13.53 12.85
N GLY A 43 3.87 -12.39 12.20
CA GLY A 43 5.21 -11.90 11.92
C GLY A 43 5.87 -12.51 10.67
N ASP A 44 5.15 -13.31 9.88
CA ASP A 44 5.61 -13.84 8.60
C ASP A 44 5.56 -12.75 7.51
N LEU A 45 6.70 -12.08 7.32
CA LEU A 45 6.82 -10.96 6.39
C LEU A 45 6.71 -11.36 4.91
N PRO A 46 7.36 -12.44 4.41
CA PRO A 46 7.14 -12.91 3.05
C PRO A 46 5.67 -13.18 2.75
N ARG A 47 4.97 -13.88 3.65
CA ARG A 47 3.56 -14.20 3.49
C ARG A 47 2.67 -12.97 3.53
N PHE A 48 2.91 -12.07 4.47
CA PHE A 48 2.21 -10.77 4.54
C PHE A 48 2.42 -9.95 3.26
N LYS A 49 3.63 -9.93 2.71
CA LYS A 49 3.92 -9.20 1.48
C LYS A 49 3.11 -9.75 0.31
N SER A 50 3.16 -11.07 0.07
CA SER A 50 2.51 -11.70 -1.07
C SER A 50 0.99 -11.80 -0.95
N GLU A 51 0.47 -12.08 0.24
CA GLU A 51 -0.97 -12.31 0.45
C GLU A 51 -1.75 -11.02 0.77
N PHE A 52 -1.07 -9.93 1.18
CA PHE A 52 -1.74 -8.69 1.59
C PHE A 52 -1.19 -7.43 0.90
N LEU A 53 0.08 -7.09 1.07
CA LEU A 53 0.60 -5.80 0.57
C LEU A 53 0.58 -5.70 -0.96
N GLU A 54 1.02 -6.75 -1.67
CA GLU A 54 1.02 -6.77 -3.14
C GLU A 54 -0.41 -6.66 -3.71
N PRO A 55 -1.42 -7.44 -3.24
CA PRO A 55 -2.81 -7.24 -3.63
C PRO A 55 -3.35 -5.83 -3.34
N VAL A 56 -2.99 -5.22 -2.22
CA VAL A 56 -3.43 -3.85 -1.88
C VAL A 56 -2.83 -2.85 -2.86
N ALA A 57 -1.54 -2.94 -3.18
CA ALA A 57 -0.90 -2.07 -4.16
C ALA A 57 -1.57 -2.18 -5.54
N GLN A 58 -1.82 -3.42 -6.00
CA GLN A 58 -2.53 -3.67 -7.27
C GLN A 58 -3.93 -3.07 -7.27
N LEU A 59 -4.69 -3.20 -6.17
CA LEU A 59 -6.02 -2.62 -6.07
C LEU A 59 -5.98 -1.09 -6.14
N LEU A 60 -5.01 -0.46 -5.47
CA LEU A 60 -4.82 0.99 -5.51
C LEU A 60 -4.46 1.48 -6.91
N ASP A 61 -3.58 0.76 -7.62
CA ASP A 61 -3.24 1.08 -9.01
C ASP A 61 -4.46 0.95 -9.94
N LEU A 62 -5.30 -0.08 -9.76
CA LEU A 62 -6.54 -0.23 -10.52
C LEU A 62 -7.55 0.89 -10.23
N ILE A 63 -7.65 1.30 -8.97
CA ILE A 63 -8.48 2.44 -8.56
C ILE A 63 -7.96 3.71 -9.24
N LYS A 64 -6.66 3.99 -9.11
CA LYS A 64 -6.00 5.13 -9.76
C LYS A 64 -6.28 5.15 -11.25
N ALA A 65 -6.02 4.06 -11.96
CA ALA A 65 -6.28 3.95 -13.40
C ALA A 65 -7.75 4.21 -13.76
N LYS A 66 -8.70 3.71 -12.96
CA LYS A 66 -10.13 3.93 -13.19
C LYS A 66 -10.54 5.40 -13.04
N PHE A 67 -9.96 6.11 -12.07
CA PHE A 67 -10.32 7.50 -11.79
C PHE A 67 -9.50 8.52 -12.60
N ASP A 68 -8.28 8.17 -13.04
CA ASP A 68 -7.49 8.99 -13.98
C ASP A 68 -8.15 9.09 -15.37
N VAL A 69 -8.80 8.02 -15.82
CA VAL A 69 -9.56 8.02 -17.08
C VAL A 69 -10.77 8.97 -17.01
N SER A 70 -11.36 9.16 -15.83
CA SER A 70 -12.50 10.06 -15.64
C SER A 70 -12.15 11.55 -15.72
N LEU A 71 -10.88 11.95 -15.54
CA LEU A 71 -10.46 13.35 -15.67
C LEU A 71 -9.96 13.71 -17.07
N ASN A 72 -9.59 12.72 -17.89
CA ASN A 72 -9.14 12.90 -19.27
C ASN A 72 -10.23 12.58 -20.33
N GLY A 73 -11.42 12.14 -19.92
CA GLY A 73 -12.61 12.03 -20.77
C GLY A 73 -13.21 13.41 -21.04
N GLY A 74 -12.53 14.20 -21.88
CA GLY A 74 -12.91 15.56 -22.21
C GLY A 74 -14.36 15.71 -22.68
N PHE A 75 -14.97 16.81 -22.26
CA PHE A 75 -16.12 17.41 -22.91
C PHE A 75 -15.83 17.52 -24.42
N VAL A 76 -16.56 16.75 -25.22
CA VAL A 76 -16.65 16.99 -26.67
C VAL A 76 -17.67 18.10 -26.83
N HIS A 77 -17.19 19.30 -27.17
CA HIS A 77 -18.01 20.44 -27.57
C HIS A 77 -18.55 20.26 -28.99
#